data_AF-A0A0B7I1X5-F1
#
_entry.id   AF-A0A0B7I1X5-F1
#
_cell.length_a   1.000
_cell.length_b   1.000
_cell.length_c   1.000
_cell.angle_alpha   90.00
_cell.angle_beta   90.00
_cell.angle_gamma   90.00
#
_symmetry.space_group_name_H-M   'P 1'
#
loop_
_entity.id
_entity.type
_entity.pdbx_description
1 polymer ?
#
loop_
_entity_poly.entity_id
_entity_poly.type
_entity_poly.pdbx_seq_one_letter_code
_entity_poly.pdbx_strand_id
1 'polypeptide(L)'
;MNIKTVDDIRKIRGDIREKIKTLNLKQFQNQTFGQENEYSYRGLIGGIESLLTDLSTLTQHKNKFLKLSDYDERRNIISTLNNILSYLENPSNLYSYVNNLKKILRNYNVRNFSEHQIEFEKEIENVRKIKMELKDVLRDALMFKMEINKNSNLIKETQEDIDKKLENSIETFKEISQKLKEMSNETDKQQTLNEDLDSIKRDAEISLDTISEFEKEASSNNKLIQTFAENIHSRDKRLAQIEAETNSISEKLKKYEEERKSILKEAQNLIETAKQALNYKTAEGLSAAFSTQHEQANKWYYWVWWIVGAGVCLCGTLGLGLWVMYNIQDQWFMILGRILLLPIPIIGAVFCANQYTKQKNIIEDYAYKQTIAKAIVGFSEELNKNGKDGDNSEYVNYIKQALTEIHKDPLRSRKEDKPLLNLKNNQLEQLIELAKKIIEIGKSNT
;
A
#
# COMPACT_ATOMS: atom_id res chain seq x y z
N MET A 1 27.76 -115.53 -55.97
CA MET A 1 28.14 -116.41 -54.85
C MET A 1 29.00 -117.54 -55.39
N ASN A 2 30.26 -117.64 -54.95
CA ASN A 2 31.17 -118.71 -55.40
C ASN A 2 31.01 -119.92 -54.48
N ILE A 3 30.76 -121.11 -55.02
CA ILE A 3 30.43 -122.29 -54.21
C ILE A 3 31.36 -123.41 -54.56
N LYS A 4 32.30 -123.65 -53.64
CA LYS A 4 33.43 -124.56 -53.79
C LYS A 4 33.03 -125.92 -54.34
N THR A 5 31.97 -126.55 -53.82
CA THR A 5 31.52 -127.87 -54.29
C THR A 5 31.04 -127.87 -55.74
N VAL A 6 30.43 -126.78 -56.23
CA VAL A 6 29.97 -126.68 -57.63
C VAL A 6 31.18 -126.51 -58.57
N ASP A 7 32.18 -125.75 -58.13
CA ASP A 7 33.40 -125.55 -58.88
C ASP A 7 34.29 -126.81 -58.89
N ASP A 8 34.34 -127.57 -57.78
CA ASP A 8 35.02 -128.87 -57.68
C ASP A 8 34.42 -129.91 -58.63
N ILE A 9 33.07 -130.00 -58.70
CA ILE A 9 32.37 -130.84 -59.68
C ILE A 9 32.77 -130.44 -61.11
N ARG A 10 32.77 -129.13 -61.39
CA ARG A 10 33.14 -128.60 -62.72
C ARG A 10 34.57 -128.96 -63.10
N LYS A 11 35.49 -128.91 -62.14
CA LYS A 11 36.91 -129.26 -62.31
C LYS A 11 37.09 -130.76 -62.62
N ILE A 12 36.62 -131.65 -61.73
CA ILE A 12 36.80 -133.10 -61.89
C ILE A 12 36.11 -133.59 -63.17
N ARG A 13 34.94 -133.04 -63.51
CA ARG A 13 34.27 -133.30 -64.80
C ARG A 13 35.17 -132.94 -65.98
N GLY A 14 35.88 -131.81 -65.91
CA GLY A 14 36.87 -131.41 -66.92
C GLY A 14 38.02 -132.42 -67.03
N ASP A 15 38.58 -132.83 -65.90
CA ASP A 15 39.68 -133.80 -65.84
C ASP A 15 39.28 -135.16 -66.46
N ILE A 16 38.04 -135.63 -66.22
CA ILE A 16 37.49 -136.85 -66.84
C ILE A 16 37.39 -136.69 -68.36
N ARG A 17 36.90 -135.54 -68.85
CA ARG A 17 36.79 -135.29 -70.31
C ARG A 17 38.15 -135.32 -71.00
N GLU A 18 39.16 -134.73 -70.39
CA GLU A 18 40.51 -134.75 -70.97
C GLU A 18 41.08 -136.18 -70.97
N LYS A 19 40.92 -136.93 -69.88
CA LYS A 19 41.39 -138.32 -69.81
C LYS A 19 40.67 -139.25 -70.80
N ILE A 20 39.38 -139.02 -71.09
CA ILE A 20 38.64 -139.80 -72.10
C ILE A 20 39.26 -139.67 -73.50
N LYS A 21 39.78 -138.49 -73.87
CA LYS A 21 40.37 -138.27 -75.21
C LYS A 21 41.60 -139.14 -75.48
N THR A 22 42.29 -139.60 -74.44
CA THR A 22 43.52 -140.39 -74.55
C THR A 22 43.30 -141.91 -74.43
N LEU A 23 42.05 -142.38 -74.24
CA LEU A 23 41.75 -143.80 -74.03
C LEU A 23 41.79 -144.60 -75.34
N ASN A 24 42.35 -145.82 -75.27
CA ASN A 24 42.27 -146.78 -76.37
C ASN A 24 40.97 -147.58 -76.31
N LEU A 25 39.92 -147.07 -76.96
CA LEU A 25 38.59 -147.70 -76.95
C LEU A 25 38.52 -149.08 -77.63
N LYS A 26 39.54 -149.48 -78.38
CA LYS A 26 39.62 -150.80 -79.04
C LYS A 26 40.16 -151.91 -78.13
N GLN A 27 40.76 -151.56 -76.99
CA GLN A 27 41.41 -152.50 -76.07
C GLN A 27 40.49 -153.61 -75.57
N PHE A 28 39.19 -153.33 -75.45
CA PHE A 28 38.17 -154.26 -74.94
C PHE A 28 37.03 -154.49 -75.93
N GLN A 29 37.29 -154.39 -77.24
CA GLN A 29 36.25 -154.39 -78.28
C GLN A 29 35.34 -155.63 -78.28
N ASN A 30 35.85 -156.79 -77.80
CA ASN A 30 35.13 -158.06 -77.76
C ASN A 30 34.62 -158.42 -76.34
N GLN A 31 34.66 -157.48 -75.39
CA GLN A 31 34.20 -157.70 -74.02
C GLN A 31 33.00 -156.82 -73.71
N THR A 32 32.12 -157.38 -72.87
CA THR A 32 30.95 -156.71 -72.32
C THR A 32 31.05 -156.64 -70.80
N PHE A 33 30.46 -155.61 -70.22
CA PHE A 33 30.57 -155.27 -68.81
C PHE A 33 29.21 -154.88 -68.26
N GLY A 34 28.98 -155.12 -66.98
CA GLY A 34 27.68 -154.89 -66.33
C GLY A 34 27.17 -156.15 -65.64
N GLN A 35 26.04 -156.03 -64.96
CA GLN A 35 25.42 -157.18 -64.28
C GLN A 35 24.78 -158.15 -65.29
N GLU A 36 24.34 -157.64 -66.43
CA GLU A 36 23.70 -158.36 -67.52
C GLU A 36 24.53 -158.30 -68.82
N ASN A 37 25.81 -157.91 -68.72
CA ASN A 37 26.69 -157.66 -69.87
C ASN A 37 26.16 -156.57 -70.83
N GLU A 38 25.46 -155.58 -70.27
CA GLU A 38 24.70 -154.58 -71.01
C GLU A 38 25.57 -153.47 -71.65
N TYR A 39 26.86 -153.38 -71.30
CA TYR A 39 27.74 -152.34 -71.80
C TYR A 39 28.94 -152.87 -72.58
N SER A 40 29.15 -152.32 -73.77
CA SER A 40 30.50 -152.30 -74.37
C SER A 40 31.34 -151.21 -73.72
N TYR A 41 32.67 -151.34 -73.72
CA TYR A 41 33.56 -150.31 -73.19
C TYR A 41 33.31 -148.93 -73.84
N ARG A 42 33.13 -148.90 -75.17
CA ARG A 42 32.75 -147.70 -75.91
C ARG A 42 31.39 -147.13 -75.46
N GLY A 43 30.43 -148.00 -75.17
CA GLY A 43 29.12 -147.62 -74.63
C GLY A 43 29.20 -147.01 -73.22
N LEU A 44 30.06 -147.53 -72.34
CA LEU A 44 30.31 -146.94 -71.02
C LEU A 44 30.89 -145.54 -71.13
N ILE A 45 31.90 -145.35 -71.98
CA ILE A 45 32.53 -144.05 -72.19
C ILE A 45 31.53 -143.04 -72.78
N GLY A 46 30.74 -143.43 -73.79
CA GLY A 46 29.68 -142.56 -74.33
C GLY A 46 28.59 -142.24 -73.30
N GLY A 47 28.26 -143.20 -72.42
CA GLY A 47 27.37 -142.98 -71.28
C GLY A 47 27.93 -141.97 -70.28
N ILE A 48 29.24 -142.02 -70.00
CA ILE A 48 29.93 -141.05 -69.15
C ILE A 48 29.87 -139.66 -69.79
N GLU A 49 30.19 -139.51 -71.08
CA GLU A 49 30.14 -138.22 -71.78
C GLU A 49 28.75 -137.56 -71.71
N SER A 50 27.69 -138.35 -71.86
CA SER A 50 26.31 -137.88 -71.66
C SER A 50 26.07 -137.34 -70.24
N LEU A 51 26.53 -138.06 -69.21
CA LEU A 51 26.39 -137.62 -67.81
C LEU A 51 27.25 -136.39 -67.49
N LEU A 52 28.44 -136.26 -68.08
CA LEU A 52 29.27 -135.06 -67.96
C LEU A 52 28.61 -133.85 -68.63
N THR A 53 27.82 -134.07 -69.68
CA THR A 53 27.00 -133.03 -70.30
C THR A 53 25.87 -132.59 -69.38
N ASP A 54 25.14 -133.53 -68.77
CA ASP A 54 24.11 -133.22 -67.75
C ASP A 54 24.73 -132.43 -66.56
N LEU A 55 25.91 -132.82 -66.08
CA LEU A 55 26.65 -132.06 -65.07
C LEU A 55 27.11 -130.67 -65.55
N SER A 56 27.29 -130.49 -66.86
CA SER A 56 27.63 -129.17 -67.42
C SER A 56 26.48 -128.20 -67.29
N THR A 57 25.29 -128.63 -67.65
CA THR A 57 24.07 -127.85 -67.50
C THR A 57 23.81 -127.49 -66.03
N LEU A 58 23.96 -128.44 -65.10
CA LEU A 58 23.81 -128.16 -63.66
C LEU A 58 24.80 -127.13 -63.14
N THR A 59 26.10 -127.30 -63.48
CA THR A 59 27.13 -126.37 -63.00
C THR A 59 27.07 -125.01 -63.70
N GLN A 60 26.47 -124.90 -64.88
CA GLN A 60 26.22 -123.62 -65.57
C GLN A 60 25.10 -122.83 -64.86
N HIS A 61 23.99 -123.48 -64.52
CA HIS A 61 22.87 -122.87 -63.81
C HIS A 61 23.02 -123.00 -62.29
N LYS A 62 24.09 -122.39 -61.74
CA LYS A 62 24.48 -122.49 -60.32
C LYS A 62 23.30 -122.33 -59.35
N ASN A 63 22.48 -121.29 -59.50
CA ASN A 63 21.37 -121.02 -58.57
C ASN A 63 20.30 -122.13 -58.55
N LYS A 64 19.97 -122.70 -59.73
CA LYS A 64 19.02 -123.81 -59.81
C LYS A 64 19.62 -125.08 -59.23
N PHE A 65 20.89 -125.35 -59.50
CA PHE A 65 21.58 -126.48 -58.89
C PHE A 65 21.61 -126.40 -57.36
N LEU A 66 21.77 -125.21 -56.77
CA LEU A 66 21.69 -125.03 -55.31
C LEU A 66 20.29 -125.18 -54.74
N LYS A 67 19.25 -124.82 -55.49
CA LYS A 67 17.86 -125.04 -55.07
C LYS A 67 17.51 -126.54 -55.07
N LEU A 68 18.10 -127.30 -55.99
CA LEU A 68 17.81 -128.71 -56.18
C LEU A 68 18.72 -129.65 -55.38
N SER A 69 19.88 -129.16 -54.90
CA SER A 69 20.85 -130.00 -54.21
C SER A 69 21.30 -129.40 -52.89
N ASP A 70 21.63 -130.26 -51.95
CA ASP A 70 22.33 -129.88 -50.72
C ASP A 70 23.85 -130.09 -50.84
N TYR A 71 24.55 -129.81 -49.74
CA TYR A 71 25.99 -129.94 -49.68
C TYR A 71 26.48 -131.39 -49.83
N ASP A 72 25.79 -132.35 -49.21
CA ASP A 72 26.21 -133.75 -49.16
C ASP A 72 25.98 -134.46 -50.49
N GLU A 73 24.88 -134.16 -51.16
CA GLU A 73 24.62 -134.66 -52.50
C GLU A 73 25.71 -134.19 -53.50
N ARG A 74 26.12 -132.92 -53.43
CA ARG A 74 27.23 -132.41 -54.26
C ARG A 74 28.55 -133.09 -53.93
N ARG A 75 28.82 -133.40 -52.66
CA ARG A 75 29.99 -134.19 -52.24
C ARG A 75 29.93 -135.63 -52.75
N ASN A 76 28.76 -136.23 -52.79
CA ASN A 76 28.57 -137.57 -53.33
C ASN A 76 28.82 -137.61 -54.85
N ILE A 77 28.36 -136.59 -55.59
CA ILE A 77 28.71 -136.41 -57.02
C ILE A 77 30.23 -136.34 -57.19
N ILE A 78 30.91 -135.49 -56.41
CA ILE A 78 32.38 -135.34 -56.43
C ILE A 78 33.07 -136.70 -56.20
N SER A 79 32.66 -137.42 -55.15
CA SER A 79 33.20 -138.74 -54.82
C SER A 79 33.02 -139.73 -55.97
N THR A 80 31.81 -139.79 -56.54
CA THR A 80 31.50 -140.69 -57.65
C THR A 80 32.30 -140.33 -58.91
N LEU A 81 32.50 -139.04 -59.20
CA LEU A 81 33.31 -138.59 -60.33
C LEU A 81 34.80 -138.94 -60.14
N ASN A 82 35.35 -138.80 -58.94
CA ASN A 82 36.72 -139.22 -58.65
C ASN A 82 36.92 -140.73 -58.84
N ASN A 83 35.94 -141.54 -58.45
CA ASN A 83 35.96 -142.98 -58.69
C ASN A 83 35.91 -143.28 -60.20
N ILE A 84 35.03 -142.62 -60.95
CA ILE A 84 34.98 -142.75 -62.42
C ILE A 84 36.35 -142.42 -63.03
N LEU A 85 36.95 -141.28 -62.66
CA LEU A 85 38.26 -140.83 -63.17
C LEU A 85 39.37 -141.88 -62.92
N SER A 86 39.35 -142.51 -61.75
CA SER A 86 40.34 -143.51 -61.33
C SER A 86 40.21 -144.83 -62.08
N TYR A 87 38.99 -145.25 -62.44
CA TYR A 87 38.70 -146.53 -63.10
C TYR A 87 38.41 -146.42 -64.61
N LEU A 88 38.66 -145.28 -65.26
CA LEU A 88 38.38 -145.08 -66.70
C LEU A 88 39.04 -146.13 -67.63
N GLU A 89 40.21 -146.64 -67.26
CA GLU A 89 40.96 -147.66 -68.02
C GLU A 89 40.58 -149.10 -67.63
N ASN A 90 39.81 -149.27 -66.55
CA ASN A 90 39.44 -150.56 -65.96
C ASN A 90 37.91 -150.75 -65.98
N PRO A 91 37.34 -151.23 -67.10
CA PRO A 91 35.89 -151.28 -67.31
C PRO A 91 35.13 -152.16 -66.31
N SER A 92 35.77 -153.18 -65.74
CA SER A 92 35.16 -154.12 -64.78
C SER A 92 34.60 -153.44 -63.53
N ASN A 93 35.20 -152.34 -63.07
CA ASN A 93 34.70 -151.60 -61.90
C ASN A 93 33.95 -150.32 -62.30
N LEU A 94 34.23 -149.79 -63.51
CA LEU A 94 33.73 -148.52 -64.00
C LEU A 94 32.19 -148.47 -64.07
N TYR A 95 31.54 -149.54 -64.55
CA TYR A 95 30.09 -149.54 -64.77
C TYR A 95 29.28 -149.27 -63.49
N SER A 96 29.77 -149.73 -62.33
CA SER A 96 29.11 -149.53 -61.03
C SER A 96 29.03 -148.05 -60.65
N TYR A 97 30.13 -147.31 -60.81
CA TYR A 97 30.20 -145.88 -60.53
C TYR A 97 29.42 -145.06 -61.57
N VAL A 98 29.41 -145.48 -62.84
CA VAL A 98 28.58 -144.86 -63.89
C VAL A 98 27.10 -145.01 -63.56
N ASN A 99 26.65 -146.19 -63.14
CA ASN A 99 25.27 -146.41 -62.72
C ASN A 99 24.90 -145.61 -61.47
N ASN A 100 25.81 -145.48 -60.50
CA ASN A 100 25.60 -144.62 -59.35
C ASN A 100 25.44 -143.15 -59.75
N LEU A 101 26.31 -142.65 -60.64
CA LEU A 101 26.21 -141.27 -61.14
C LEU A 101 24.89 -141.05 -61.91
N LYS A 102 24.46 -142.01 -62.75
CA LYS A 102 23.15 -141.97 -63.40
C LYS A 102 22.01 -141.83 -62.37
N LYS A 103 22.04 -142.64 -61.31
CA LYS A 103 21.03 -142.60 -60.25
C LYS A 103 20.98 -141.24 -59.56
N ILE A 104 22.15 -140.69 -59.19
CA ILE A 104 22.24 -139.36 -58.56
C ILE A 104 21.71 -138.27 -59.50
N LEU A 105 22.11 -138.29 -60.78
CA LEU A 105 21.75 -137.23 -61.73
C LEU A 105 20.29 -137.25 -62.19
N ARG A 106 19.62 -138.41 -62.14
CA ARG A 106 18.18 -138.51 -62.46
C ARG A 106 17.31 -137.62 -61.58
N ASN A 107 17.66 -137.48 -60.29
CA ASN A 107 16.89 -136.68 -59.34
C ASN A 107 16.88 -135.18 -59.69
N TYR A 108 17.88 -134.71 -60.43
CA TYR A 108 17.96 -133.31 -60.85
C TYR A 108 17.20 -133.01 -62.15
N ASN A 109 16.73 -134.04 -62.86
CA ASN A 109 15.94 -133.94 -64.08
C ASN A 109 16.50 -132.90 -65.09
N VAL A 110 17.83 -132.92 -65.27
CA VAL A 110 18.57 -131.89 -66.01
C VAL A 110 18.10 -131.73 -67.45
N ARG A 111 17.63 -132.83 -68.05
CA ARG A 111 17.16 -132.87 -69.44
C ARG A 111 15.87 -132.08 -69.68
N ASN A 112 15.18 -131.68 -68.61
CA ASN A 112 14.00 -130.81 -68.65
C ASN A 112 14.33 -129.35 -68.30
N PHE A 113 15.61 -128.95 -68.27
CA PHE A 113 15.99 -127.56 -68.02
C PHE A 113 15.64 -126.71 -69.26
N SER A 114 14.46 -126.10 -69.27
CA SER A 114 14.12 -125.03 -70.21
C SER A 114 14.71 -123.70 -69.72
N GLU A 115 15.38 -122.96 -70.60
CA GLU A 115 15.93 -121.63 -70.29
C GLU A 115 14.82 -120.66 -69.80
N HIS A 116 13.64 -120.71 -70.42
CA HIS A 116 12.47 -119.92 -70.02
C HIS A 116 12.00 -120.23 -68.59
N GLN A 117 12.09 -121.49 -68.16
CA GLN A 117 11.72 -121.86 -66.79
C GLN A 117 12.69 -121.27 -65.77
N ILE A 118 13.99 -121.24 -66.09
CA ILE A 118 15.03 -120.68 -65.21
C ILE A 118 14.86 -119.17 -65.08
N GLU A 119 14.57 -118.48 -66.17
CA GLU A 119 14.29 -117.04 -66.18
C GLU A 119 13.02 -116.71 -65.39
N PHE A 120 11.94 -117.48 -65.57
CA PHE A 120 10.71 -117.33 -64.80
C PHE A 120 10.91 -117.53 -63.29
N GLU A 121 11.68 -118.54 -62.88
CA GLU A 121 12.02 -118.76 -61.47
C GLU A 121 12.84 -117.59 -60.87
N LYS A 122 13.70 -116.96 -61.69
CA LYS A 122 14.48 -115.78 -61.29
C LYS A 122 13.57 -114.57 -61.08
N GLU A 123 12.63 -114.33 -62.00
CA GLU A 123 11.67 -113.24 -61.86
C GLU A 123 10.74 -113.41 -60.65
N ILE A 124 10.29 -114.64 -60.36
CA ILE A 124 9.54 -114.92 -59.11
C ILE A 124 10.35 -114.55 -57.86
N GLU A 125 11.66 -114.84 -57.85
CA GLU A 125 12.53 -114.50 -56.73
C GLU A 125 12.69 -112.99 -56.56
N ASN A 126 12.85 -112.27 -57.68
CA ASN A 126 12.91 -110.80 -57.68
C ASN A 126 11.60 -110.19 -57.15
N VAL A 127 10.45 -110.66 -57.64
CA VAL A 127 9.14 -110.19 -57.16
C VAL A 127 8.94 -110.47 -55.67
N ARG A 128 9.42 -111.62 -55.17
CA ARG A 128 9.37 -111.94 -53.73
C ARG A 128 10.24 -111.00 -52.90
N LYS A 129 11.44 -110.64 -53.38
CA LYS A 129 12.32 -109.65 -52.73
C LYS A 129 11.67 -108.28 -52.68
N ILE A 130 11.17 -107.78 -53.81
CA ILE A 130 10.45 -106.50 -53.89
C ILE A 130 9.24 -106.49 -52.95
N LYS A 131 8.48 -107.59 -52.88
CA LYS A 131 7.34 -107.71 -51.96
C LYS A 131 7.76 -107.59 -50.49
N MET A 132 8.91 -108.13 -50.10
CA MET A 132 9.42 -108.00 -48.73
C MET A 132 9.84 -106.55 -48.46
N GLU A 133 10.61 -105.95 -49.35
CA GLU A 133 11.03 -104.53 -49.26
C GLU A 133 9.81 -103.60 -49.15
N LEU A 134 8.78 -103.82 -49.98
CA LEU A 134 7.55 -103.03 -49.94
C LEU A 134 6.79 -103.18 -48.63
N LYS A 135 6.81 -104.36 -48.01
CA LYS A 135 6.18 -104.57 -46.69
C LYS A 135 6.91 -103.82 -45.59
N ASP A 136 8.24 -103.77 -45.64
CA ASP A 136 9.04 -103.02 -44.68
C ASP A 136 8.80 -101.51 -44.84
N VAL A 137 8.83 -101.00 -46.07
CA VAL A 137 8.48 -99.60 -46.37
C VAL A 137 7.05 -99.26 -45.90
N LEU A 138 6.08 -100.15 -46.10
CA LEU A 138 4.71 -99.94 -45.63
C LEU A 138 4.65 -99.87 -44.10
N ARG A 139 5.38 -100.73 -43.39
CA ARG A 139 5.45 -100.69 -41.92
C ARG A 139 6.04 -99.37 -41.45
N ASP A 140 7.12 -98.91 -42.06
CA ASP A 140 7.77 -97.65 -41.70
C ASP A 140 6.84 -96.46 -41.96
N ALA A 141 6.14 -96.44 -43.11
CA ALA A 141 5.16 -95.41 -43.43
C ALA A 141 4.01 -95.36 -42.42
N LEU A 142 3.54 -96.51 -41.92
CA LEU A 142 2.51 -96.56 -40.89
C LEU A 142 3.02 -96.05 -39.53
N MET A 143 4.26 -96.38 -39.17
CA MET A 143 4.90 -95.85 -37.96
C MET A 143 5.04 -94.33 -38.03
N PHE A 144 5.55 -93.78 -39.14
CA PHE A 144 5.63 -92.33 -39.35
C PHE A 144 4.26 -91.65 -39.28
N LYS A 145 3.22 -92.26 -39.84
CA LYS A 145 1.86 -91.72 -39.74
C LYS A 145 1.37 -91.62 -38.29
N MET A 146 1.69 -92.61 -37.45
CA MET A 146 1.34 -92.58 -36.02
C MET A 146 2.08 -91.45 -35.29
N GLU A 147 3.37 -91.27 -35.57
CA GLU A 147 4.16 -90.17 -35.00
C GLU A 147 3.66 -88.79 -35.43
N ILE A 148 3.33 -88.63 -36.72
CA ILE A 148 2.74 -87.38 -37.26
C ILE A 148 1.44 -87.06 -36.53
N ASN A 149 0.54 -88.04 -36.34
CA ASN A 149 -0.71 -87.82 -35.63
C ASN A 149 -0.48 -87.44 -34.15
N LYS A 150 0.47 -88.09 -33.48
CA LYS A 150 0.84 -87.75 -32.09
C LYS A 150 1.35 -86.31 -32.02
N ASN A 151 2.27 -85.93 -32.91
CA ASN A 151 2.81 -84.58 -32.95
C ASN A 151 1.74 -83.54 -33.31
N SER A 152 0.81 -83.87 -34.21
CA SER A 152 -0.30 -82.99 -34.56
C SER A 152 -1.22 -82.70 -33.36
N ASN A 153 -1.49 -83.70 -32.52
CA ASN A 153 -2.29 -83.50 -31.30
C ASN A 153 -1.53 -82.64 -30.28
N LEU A 154 -0.23 -82.90 -30.07
CA LEU A 154 0.59 -82.06 -29.19
C LEU A 154 0.61 -80.60 -29.67
N ILE A 155 0.73 -80.37 -30.98
CA ILE A 155 0.68 -79.01 -31.55
C ILE A 155 -0.66 -78.33 -31.22
N LYS A 156 -1.79 -79.03 -31.37
CA LYS A 156 -3.11 -78.48 -31.01
C LYS A 156 -3.21 -78.12 -29.54
N GLU A 157 -2.78 -79.01 -28.65
CA GLU A 157 -2.77 -78.74 -27.20
C GLU A 157 -1.90 -77.52 -26.86
N THR A 158 -0.71 -77.41 -27.47
CA THR A 158 0.15 -76.24 -27.27
C THR A 158 -0.46 -74.96 -27.82
N GLN A 159 -1.20 -75.04 -28.93
CA GLN A 159 -1.86 -73.89 -29.52
C GLN A 159 -2.99 -73.38 -28.60
N GLU A 160 -3.80 -74.28 -28.05
CA GLU A 160 -4.85 -73.92 -27.08
C GLU A 160 -4.27 -73.29 -25.80
N ASP A 161 -3.12 -73.77 -25.31
CA ASP A 161 -2.44 -73.17 -24.15
C ASP A 161 -1.87 -71.77 -24.47
N ILE A 162 -1.33 -71.58 -25.67
CA ILE A 162 -0.86 -70.27 -26.13
C ILE A 162 -2.02 -69.28 -26.23
N ASP A 163 -3.15 -69.69 -26.81
CA ASP A 163 -4.33 -68.84 -26.96
C ASP A 163 -4.87 -68.37 -25.61
N LYS A 164 -4.96 -69.28 -24.62
CA LYS A 164 -5.34 -68.93 -23.23
C LYS A 164 -4.38 -67.94 -22.59
N LYS A 165 -3.07 -68.17 -22.75
CA LYS A 165 -2.04 -67.25 -22.22
C LYS A 165 -2.11 -65.88 -22.89
N LEU A 166 -2.38 -65.83 -24.19
CA LEU A 166 -2.54 -64.59 -24.93
C LEU A 166 -3.77 -63.81 -24.45
N GLU A 167 -4.91 -64.49 -24.25
CA GLU A 167 -6.13 -63.86 -23.74
C GLU A 167 -5.92 -63.25 -22.35
N ASN A 168 -5.30 -64.00 -21.43
CA ASN A 168 -4.92 -63.48 -20.10
C ASN A 168 -3.94 -62.28 -20.20
N SER A 169 -3.00 -62.32 -21.14
CA SER A 169 -2.06 -61.21 -21.36
C SER A 169 -2.77 -59.95 -21.91
N ILE A 170 -3.81 -60.13 -22.72
CA ILE A 170 -4.62 -59.01 -23.24
C ILE A 170 -5.46 -58.39 -22.11
N GLU A 171 -6.05 -59.21 -21.24
CA GLU A 171 -6.83 -58.73 -20.09
C GLU A 171 -5.96 -57.92 -19.12
N THR A 172 -4.81 -58.47 -18.73
CA THR A 172 -3.85 -57.75 -17.87
C THR A 172 -3.35 -56.45 -18.50
N PHE A 173 -3.14 -56.42 -19.82
CA PHE A 173 -2.77 -55.18 -20.52
C PHE A 173 -3.89 -54.13 -20.48
N LYS A 174 -5.16 -54.53 -20.60
CA LYS A 174 -6.30 -53.61 -20.45
C LYS A 174 -6.36 -53.01 -19.05
N GLU A 175 -6.15 -53.81 -18.01
CA GLU A 175 -6.12 -53.33 -16.62
C GLU A 175 -4.98 -52.31 -16.39
N ILE A 176 -3.78 -52.60 -16.91
CA ILE A 176 -2.64 -51.69 -16.83
C ILE A 176 -2.94 -50.37 -17.54
N SER A 177 -3.51 -50.43 -18.74
CA SER A 177 -3.89 -49.24 -19.53
C SER A 177 -4.91 -48.37 -18.79
N GLN A 178 -5.90 -49.00 -18.13
CA GLN A 178 -6.87 -48.29 -17.31
C GLN A 178 -6.20 -47.59 -16.12
N LYS A 179 -5.36 -48.30 -15.36
CA LYS A 179 -4.61 -47.71 -14.23
C LYS A 179 -3.70 -46.56 -14.65
N LEU A 180 -3.08 -46.67 -15.83
CA LEU A 180 -2.23 -45.62 -16.36
C LEU A 180 -3.03 -44.34 -16.69
N LYS A 181 -4.25 -44.51 -17.21
CA LYS A 181 -5.17 -43.38 -17.44
C LYS A 181 -5.63 -42.73 -16.14
N GLU A 182 -5.94 -43.52 -15.11
CA GLU A 182 -6.28 -43.03 -13.78
C GLU A 182 -5.12 -42.22 -13.16
N MET A 183 -3.90 -42.75 -13.23
CA MET A 183 -2.68 -42.10 -12.74
C MET A 183 -2.35 -40.80 -13.50
N SER A 184 -2.59 -40.76 -14.82
CA SER A 184 -2.46 -39.53 -15.62
C SER A 184 -3.40 -38.44 -15.11
N ASN A 185 -4.67 -38.79 -14.89
CA ASN A 185 -5.65 -37.83 -14.36
C ASN A 185 -5.29 -37.33 -12.96
N GLU A 186 -4.74 -38.18 -12.10
CA GLU A 186 -4.24 -37.77 -10.77
C GLU A 186 -3.04 -36.84 -10.89
N THR A 187 -2.13 -37.09 -11.84
CA THR A 187 -0.97 -36.24 -12.11
C THR A 187 -1.40 -34.85 -12.55
N ASP A 188 -2.38 -34.76 -13.46
CA ASP A 188 -2.93 -33.48 -13.92
C ASP A 188 -3.56 -32.68 -12.77
N LYS A 189 -4.33 -33.35 -11.90
CA LYS A 189 -4.89 -32.73 -10.68
C LYS A 189 -3.80 -32.24 -9.73
N GLN A 190 -2.69 -32.97 -9.63
CA GLN A 190 -1.59 -32.60 -8.76
C GLN A 190 -0.81 -31.41 -9.31
N GLN A 191 -0.69 -31.30 -10.63
CA GLN A 191 -0.12 -30.12 -11.28
C GLN A 191 -0.97 -28.87 -10.98
N THR A 192 -2.29 -28.95 -11.15
CA THR A 192 -3.18 -27.81 -10.86
C THR A 192 -3.12 -27.41 -9.38
N LEU A 193 -3.04 -28.40 -8.48
CA LEU A 193 -2.92 -28.13 -7.05
C LEU A 193 -1.60 -27.41 -6.70
N ASN A 194 -0.50 -27.76 -7.38
CA ASN A 194 0.78 -27.09 -7.20
C ASN A 194 0.74 -25.64 -7.72
N GLU A 195 0.11 -25.39 -8.86
CA GLU A 195 -0.08 -24.05 -9.40
C GLU A 195 -0.90 -23.17 -8.43
N ASP A 196 -1.98 -23.72 -7.86
CA ASP A 196 -2.78 -23.06 -6.83
C ASP A 196 -1.95 -22.77 -5.56
N LEU A 197 -1.13 -23.73 -5.11
CA LEU A 197 -0.25 -23.58 -3.94
C LEU A 197 0.78 -22.46 -4.15
N ASP A 198 1.37 -22.38 -5.35
CA ASP A 198 2.31 -21.31 -5.71
C ASP A 198 1.62 -19.95 -5.73
N SER A 199 0.36 -19.87 -6.21
CA SER A 199 -0.43 -18.63 -6.15
C SER A 199 -0.70 -18.21 -4.71
N ILE A 200 -1.20 -19.13 -3.88
CA ILE A 200 -1.47 -18.88 -2.45
C ILE A 200 -0.21 -18.43 -1.73
N LYS A 201 0.94 -19.04 -2.03
CA LYS A 201 2.22 -18.64 -1.45
C LYS A 201 2.58 -17.20 -1.80
N ARG A 202 2.44 -16.80 -3.07
CA ARG A 202 2.70 -15.40 -3.49
C ARG A 202 1.74 -14.43 -2.79
N ASP A 203 0.46 -14.77 -2.71
CA ASP A 203 -0.54 -13.92 -2.04
C ASP A 203 -0.24 -13.77 -0.54
N ALA A 204 0.24 -14.84 0.11
CA ALA A 204 0.68 -14.82 1.50
C ALA A 204 1.93 -13.95 1.70
N GLU A 205 2.90 -14.02 0.79
CA GLU A 205 4.10 -13.16 0.80
C GLU A 205 3.72 -11.67 0.64
N ILE A 206 2.84 -11.33 -0.31
CA ILE A 206 2.33 -9.95 -0.51
C ILE A 206 1.57 -9.45 0.73
N SER A 207 0.74 -10.31 1.32
CA SER A 207 0.00 -9.98 2.54
C SER A 207 0.95 -9.71 3.72
N LEU A 208 2.01 -10.50 3.86
CA LEU A 208 3.03 -10.31 4.90
C LEU A 208 3.76 -8.97 4.73
N ASP A 209 4.15 -8.61 3.50
CA ASP A 209 4.79 -7.33 3.19
C ASP A 209 3.86 -6.16 3.55
N THR A 210 2.57 -6.26 3.17
CA THR A 210 1.56 -5.25 3.49
C THR A 210 1.36 -5.09 5.00
N ILE A 211 1.33 -6.20 5.75
CA ILE A 211 1.24 -6.18 7.22
C ILE A 211 2.46 -5.49 7.83
N SER A 212 3.67 -5.76 7.31
CA SER A 212 4.89 -5.10 7.78
C SER A 212 4.87 -3.59 7.54
N GLU A 213 4.31 -3.14 6.41
CA GLU A 213 4.13 -1.72 6.12
C GLU A 213 3.13 -1.06 7.09
N PHE A 214 1.98 -1.69 7.33
CA PHE A 214 1.02 -1.21 8.35
C PHE A 214 1.61 -1.18 9.75
N GLU A 215 2.43 -2.16 10.13
CA GLU A 215 3.11 -2.16 11.43
C GLU A 215 4.05 -0.94 11.57
N LYS A 216 4.82 -0.63 10.52
CA LYS A 216 5.71 0.55 10.49
C LYS A 216 4.90 1.84 10.60
N GLU A 217 3.80 1.95 9.87
CA GLU A 217 2.93 3.13 9.91
C GLU A 217 2.29 3.30 11.29
N ALA A 218 1.73 2.22 11.86
CA ALA A 218 1.16 2.22 13.21
C ALA A 218 2.20 2.62 14.27
N SER A 219 3.44 2.12 14.16
CA SER A 219 4.54 2.48 15.04
C SER A 219 4.91 3.97 14.93
N SER A 220 4.94 4.52 13.71
CA SER A 220 5.17 5.94 13.46
C SER A 220 4.05 6.80 14.07
N ASN A 221 2.79 6.43 13.82
CA ASN A 221 1.62 7.12 14.36
C ASN A 221 1.61 7.09 15.89
N ASN A 222 2.01 5.97 16.50
CA ASN A 222 2.12 5.87 17.96
C ASN A 222 3.15 6.87 18.52
N LYS A 223 4.31 7.04 17.86
CA LYS A 223 5.31 8.06 18.25
C LYS A 223 4.75 9.48 18.12
N LEU A 224 3.99 9.77 17.07
CA LEU A 224 3.33 11.07 16.89
C LEU A 224 2.31 11.33 18.00
N ILE A 225 1.48 10.34 18.33
CA ILE A 225 0.50 10.42 19.43
C ILE A 225 1.21 10.67 20.76
N GLN A 226 2.30 9.95 21.04
CA GLN A 226 3.08 10.14 22.26
C GLN A 226 3.65 11.57 22.35
N THR A 227 4.26 12.05 21.26
CA THR A 227 4.78 13.43 21.17
C THR A 227 3.66 14.46 21.35
N PHE A 228 2.49 14.22 20.77
CA PHE A 228 1.32 15.08 20.94
C PHE A 228 0.82 15.11 22.39
N ALA A 229 0.76 13.95 23.06
CA ALA A 229 0.37 13.84 24.46
C ALA A 229 1.35 14.60 25.39
N GLU A 230 2.66 14.47 25.15
CA GLU A 230 3.70 15.23 25.87
C GLU A 230 3.54 16.74 25.68
N ASN A 231 3.27 17.17 24.44
CA ASN A 231 3.00 18.57 24.12
C ASN A 231 1.75 19.10 24.83
N ILE A 232 0.65 18.34 24.86
CA ILE A 232 -0.55 18.71 25.62
C ILE A 232 -0.20 18.88 27.09
N HIS A 233 0.48 17.92 27.70
CA HIS A 233 0.86 17.99 29.11
C HIS A 233 1.73 19.23 29.41
N SER A 234 2.66 19.58 28.51
CA SER A 234 3.46 20.79 28.64
C SER A 234 2.63 22.09 28.54
N ARG A 235 1.63 22.12 27.64
CA ARG A 235 0.72 23.27 27.48
C ARG A 235 -0.19 23.43 28.68
N ASP A 236 -0.66 22.32 29.24
CA ASP A 236 -1.52 22.30 30.42
C ASP A 236 -0.79 22.89 31.64
N LYS A 237 0.48 22.49 31.85
CA LYS A 237 1.36 23.12 32.86
C LYS A 237 1.52 24.63 32.65
N ARG A 238 1.70 25.06 31.40
CA ARG A 238 1.86 26.49 31.07
C ARG A 238 0.57 27.26 31.28
N LEU A 239 -0.59 26.68 30.98
CA LEU A 239 -1.91 27.26 31.26
C LEU A 239 -2.12 27.45 32.76
N ALA A 240 -1.80 26.42 33.57
CA ALA A 240 -1.87 26.52 35.03
C ALA A 240 -0.95 27.63 35.58
N GLN A 241 0.25 27.80 35.00
CA GLN A 241 1.15 28.89 35.37
C GLN A 241 0.57 30.27 35.00
N ILE A 242 0.05 30.43 33.78
CA ILE A 242 -0.57 31.68 33.32
C ILE A 242 -1.79 32.01 34.18
N GLU A 243 -2.61 31.03 34.56
CA GLU A 243 -3.75 31.22 35.43
C GLU A 243 -3.31 31.74 36.81
N ALA A 244 -2.27 31.15 37.40
CA ALA A 244 -1.70 31.61 38.67
C ALA A 244 -1.15 33.05 38.57
N GLU A 245 -0.40 33.37 37.50
CA GLU A 245 0.11 34.72 37.25
C GLU A 245 -1.02 35.73 37.05
N THR A 246 -2.06 35.36 36.29
CA THR A 246 -3.24 36.20 36.03
C THR A 246 -4.00 36.48 37.31
N ASN A 247 -4.20 35.47 38.17
CA ASN A 247 -4.83 35.65 39.48
C ASN A 247 -4.02 36.61 40.36
N SER A 248 -2.69 36.47 40.41
CA SER A 248 -1.81 37.39 41.13
C SER A 248 -1.86 38.83 40.57
N ILE A 249 -1.91 39.01 39.25
CA ILE A 249 -2.07 40.33 38.62
C ILE A 249 -3.44 40.92 38.95
N SER A 250 -4.50 40.12 38.90
CA SER A 250 -5.86 40.54 39.26
C SER A 250 -5.93 41.04 40.71
N GLU A 251 -5.30 40.32 41.65
CA GLU A 251 -5.19 40.78 43.05
C GLU A 251 -4.41 42.10 43.17
N LYS A 252 -3.29 42.25 42.47
CA LYS A 252 -2.52 43.51 42.44
C LYS A 252 -3.33 44.66 41.86
N LEU A 253 -4.07 44.43 40.78
CA LEU A 253 -4.95 45.43 40.17
C LEU A 253 -6.06 45.87 41.13
N LYS A 254 -6.68 44.93 41.85
CA LYS A 254 -7.67 45.28 42.90
C LYS A 254 -7.05 46.18 43.97
N LYS A 255 -5.85 45.84 44.48
CA LYS A 255 -5.14 46.68 45.45
C LYS A 255 -4.84 48.07 44.90
N TYR A 256 -4.32 48.18 43.68
CA TYR A 256 -4.05 49.48 43.07
C TYR A 256 -5.33 50.29 42.80
N GLU A 257 -6.44 49.64 42.47
CA GLU A 257 -7.73 50.31 42.30
C GLU A 257 -8.26 50.85 43.64
N GLU A 258 -8.12 50.08 44.73
CA GLU A 258 -8.46 50.52 46.08
C GLU A 258 -7.58 51.70 46.53
N GLU A 259 -6.26 51.61 46.35
CA GLU A 259 -5.32 52.70 46.64
C GLU A 259 -5.66 53.96 45.82
N ARG A 260 -5.90 53.79 44.51
CA ARG A 260 -6.30 54.89 43.63
C ARG A 260 -7.59 55.54 44.09
N LYS A 261 -8.62 54.76 44.46
CA LYS A 261 -9.89 55.28 45.00
C LYS A 261 -9.66 56.08 46.30
N SER A 262 -8.80 55.60 47.19
CA SER A 262 -8.43 56.31 48.43
C SER A 262 -7.76 57.65 48.13
N ILE A 263 -6.74 57.65 47.28
CA ILE A 263 -6.00 58.87 46.88
C ILE A 263 -6.93 59.87 46.19
N LEU A 264 -7.82 59.41 45.32
CA LEU A 264 -8.76 60.27 44.60
C LEU A 264 -9.74 60.93 45.57
N LYS A 265 -10.22 60.19 46.58
CA LYS A 265 -11.07 60.71 47.66
C LYS A 265 -10.34 61.75 48.51
N GLU A 266 -9.07 61.51 48.85
CA GLU A 266 -8.23 62.48 49.56
C GLU A 266 -8.01 63.76 48.74
N ALA A 267 -7.69 63.61 47.45
CA ALA A 267 -7.48 64.74 46.54
C ALA A 267 -8.77 65.56 46.35
N GLN A 268 -9.94 64.91 46.21
CA GLN A 268 -11.24 65.59 46.14
C GLN A 268 -11.53 66.38 47.41
N ASN A 269 -11.32 65.79 48.59
CA ASN A 269 -11.48 66.47 49.87
C ASN A 269 -10.56 67.71 49.97
N LEU A 270 -9.30 67.59 49.53
CA LEU A 270 -8.35 68.71 49.51
C LEU A 270 -8.80 69.84 48.58
N ILE A 271 -9.28 69.51 47.38
CA ILE A 271 -9.80 70.50 46.42
C ILE A 271 -11.04 71.21 46.97
N GLU A 272 -11.94 70.48 47.61
CA GLU A 272 -13.15 71.05 48.22
C GLU A 272 -12.82 71.99 49.38
N THR A 273 -11.88 71.58 50.25
CA THR A 273 -11.38 72.41 51.35
C THR A 273 -10.70 73.69 50.84
N ALA A 274 -9.90 73.59 49.78
CA ALA A 274 -9.25 74.75 49.15
C ALA A 274 -10.26 75.72 48.51
N LYS A 275 -11.30 75.21 47.83
CA LYS A 275 -12.37 76.04 47.25
C LYS A 275 -13.21 76.75 48.30
N GLN A 276 -13.54 76.07 49.40
CA GLN A 276 -14.27 76.67 50.52
C GLN A 276 -13.45 77.80 51.19
N ALA A 277 -12.15 77.61 51.39
CA ALA A 277 -11.27 78.64 51.95
C ALA A 277 -11.12 79.87 51.04
N LEU A 278 -11.09 79.67 49.72
CA LEU A 278 -10.93 80.76 48.74
C LEU A 278 -12.19 81.62 48.60
N ASN A 279 -13.38 81.01 48.60
CA ASN A 279 -14.65 81.73 48.48
C ASN A 279 -14.99 82.53 49.75
N TYR A 280 -14.75 81.97 50.95
CA TYR A 280 -15.12 82.65 52.19
C TYR A 280 -14.26 83.89 52.50
N LYS A 281 -12.93 83.84 52.28
CA LYS A 281 -12.06 84.96 52.69
C LYS A 281 -12.05 86.17 51.74
N THR A 282 -12.32 85.97 50.46
CA THR A 282 -12.13 87.03 49.45
C THR A 282 -13.39 87.88 49.24
N ALA A 283 -14.56 87.24 49.33
CA ALA A 283 -15.87 87.87 49.19
C ALA A 283 -16.25 88.75 50.41
N GLU A 284 -15.97 88.27 51.62
CA GLU A 284 -16.32 88.98 52.86
C GLU A 284 -15.40 90.19 53.11
N GLY A 285 -14.11 90.09 52.77
CA GLY A 285 -13.13 91.17 52.95
C GLY A 285 -13.37 92.40 52.09
N LEU A 286 -13.77 92.24 50.83
CA LEU A 286 -13.98 93.37 49.91
C LEU A 286 -15.24 94.19 50.26
N SER A 287 -16.34 93.52 50.62
CA SER A 287 -17.59 94.19 50.99
C SER A 287 -17.49 94.89 52.34
N ALA A 288 -16.81 94.28 53.32
CA ALA A 288 -16.56 94.88 54.63
C ALA A 288 -15.69 96.14 54.55
N ALA A 289 -14.71 96.18 53.64
CA ALA A 289 -13.87 97.37 53.43
C ALA A 289 -14.66 98.55 52.86
N PHE A 290 -15.54 98.32 51.87
CA PHE A 290 -16.42 99.37 51.34
C PHE A 290 -17.50 99.82 52.34
N SER A 291 -18.04 98.89 53.13
CA SER A 291 -18.95 99.20 54.24
C SER A 291 -18.32 100.19 55.23
N THR A 292 -17.09 99.90 55.65
CA THR A 292 -16.38 100.70 56.64
C THR A 292 -16.10 102.12 56.12
N GLN A 293 -15.71 102.25 54.85
CA GLN A 293 -15.47 103.55 54.22
C GLN A 293 -16.76 104.35 53.98
N HIS A 294 -17.84 103.69 53.57
CA HIS A 294 -19.17 104.30 53.46
C HIS A 294 -19.65 104.85 54.82
N GLU A 295 -19.51 104.06 55.89
CA GLU A 295 -19.93 104.46 57.24
C GLU A 295 -19.07 105.59 57.83
N GLN A 296 -17.77 105.62 57.53
CA GLN A 296 -16.91 106.75 57.88
C GLN A 296 -17.25 108.04 57.13
N ALA A 297 -17.52 107.95 55.82
CA ALA A 297 -17.88 109.10 55.00
C ALA A 297 -19.28 109.64 55.33
N ASN A 298 -20.24 108.76 55.68
CA ASN A 298 -21.63 109.11 55.99
C ASN A 298 -21.86 109.57 57.45
N LYS A 299 -20.80 109.91 58.19
CA LYS A 299 -20.98 110.46 59.55
C LYS A 299 -21.65 111.83 59.47
N TRP A 300 -22.85 111.90 60.05
CA TRP A 300 -23.74 113.07 60.10
C TRP A 300 -23.00 114.39 60.38
N TYR A 301 -22.01 114.36 61.29
CA TYR A 301 -21.28 115.55 61.73
C TYR A 301 -20.53 116.27 60.59
N TYR A 302 -19.94 115.54 59.63
CA TYR A 302 -19.11 116.17 58.59
C TYR A 302 -19.93 117.02 57.63
N TRP A 303 -21.09 116.54 57.21
CA TRP A 303 -21.93 117.25 56.26
C TRP A 303 -22.76 118.36 56.93
N VAL A 304 -23.16 118.17 58.20
CA VAL A 304 -23.84 119.18 59.01
C VAL A 304 -22.95 120.38 59.29
N TRP A 305 -21.65 120.17 59.54
CA TRP A 305 -20.72 121.29 59.73
C TRP A 305 -20.62 122.22 58.51
N TRP A 306 -20.72 121.68 57.30
CA TRP A 306 -20.74 122.50 56.08
C TRP A 306 -22.06 123.25 55.88
N ILE A 307 -23.21 122.64 56.24
CA ILE A 307 -24.51 123.35 56.25
C ILE A 307 -24.50 124.47 57.27
N VAL A 308 -24.08 124.17 58.51
CA VAL A 308 -24.05 125.16 59.61
C VAL A 308 -23.09 126.29 59.25
N GLY A 309 -21.92 125.99 58.70
CA GLY A 309 -20.97 127.00 58.22
C GLY A 309 -21.55 127.93 57.15
N ALA A 310 -22.27 127.36 56.16
CA ALA A 310 -22.96 128.16 55.15
C ALA A 310 -24.07 129.05 55.77
N GLY A 311 -24.82 128.51 56.73
CA GLY A 311 -25.87 129.24 57.45
C GLY A 311 -25.32 130.41 58.28
N VAL A 312 -24.20 130.20 58.99
CA VAL A 312 -23.53 131.27 59.75
C VAL A 312 -23.01 132.36 58.82
N CYS A 313 -22.42 132.01 57.68
CA CYS A 313 -21.98 132.99 56.68
C CYS A 313 -23.14 133.82 56.12
N LEU A 314 -24.29 133.20 55.85
CA LEU A 314 -25.49 133.90 55.37
C LEU A 314 -26.10 134.83 56.42
N CYS A 315 -26.18 134.38 57.67
CA CYS A 315 -26.58 135.25 58.78
C CYS A 315 -25.58 136.39 58.98
N GLY A 316 -24.28 136.12 58.83
CA GLY A 316 -23.22 137.13 58.85
C GLY A 316 -23.37 138.18 57.75
N THR A 317 -23.70 137.78 56.51
CA THR A 317 -24.01 138.74 55.44
C THR A 317 -25.18 139.65 55.77
N LEU A 318 -26.26 139.09 56.30
CA LEU A 318 -27.46 139.86 56.66
C LEU A 318 -27.18 140.81 57.83
N GLY A 319 -26.47 140.34 58.86
CA GLY A 319 -26.08 141.14 60.01
C GLY A 319 -25.15 142.30 59.63
N LEU A 320 -24.14 142.03 58.80
CA LEU A 320 -23.25 143.07 58.27
C LEU A 320 -24.03 144.07 57.40
N GLY A 321 -24.93 143.60 56.53
CA GLY A 321 -25.76 144.46 55.69
C GLY A 321 -26.61 145.45 56.49
N LEU A 322 -27.29 144.96 57.55
CA LEU A 322 -28.09 145.81 58.43
C LEU A 322 -27.23 146.79 59.24
N TRP A 323 -26.05 146.35 59.72
CA TRP A 323 -25.12 147.20 60.44
C TRP A 323 -24.58 148.36 59.57
N VAL A 324 -24.35 148.10 58.28
CA VAL A 324 -23.95 149.13 57.32
C VAL A 324 -25.06 150.16 57.11
N MET A 325 -26.32 149.73 57.05
CA MET A 325 -27.44 150.62 56.76
C MET A 325 -27.84 151.53 57.94
N TYR A 326 -27.65 151.08 59.19
CA TYR A 326 -28.02 151.85 60.38
C TYR A 326 -27.03 152.97 60.75
N ASN A 327 -25.75 152.83 60.41
CA ASN A 327 -24.68 153.78 60.79
C ASN A 327 -24.19 154.63 59.60
N ILE A 328 -25.11 155.30 58.91
CA ILE A 328 -24.80 156.22 57.81
C ILE A 328 -24.61 157.62 58.39
N GLN A 329 -23.36 158.02 58.61
CA GLN A 329 -22.99 159.39 58.98
C GLN A 329 -21.82 159.85 58.09
N ASP A 330 -22.12 160.86 57.26
CA ASP A 330 -21.40 161.69 56.26
C ASP A 330 -19.92 161.50 55.88
N GLN A 331 -19.29 160.35 56.10
CA GLN A 331 -17.99 160.02 55.52
C GLN A 331 -18.15 158.97 54.42
N TRP A 332 -18.28 159.43 53.17
CA TRP A 332 -18.47 158.61 51.97
C TRP A 332 -17.44 157.47 51.85
N PHE A 333 -16.21 157.71 52.31
CA PHE A 333 -15.12 156.73 52.29
C PHE A 333 -15.37 155.53 53.23
N MET A 334 -16.05 155.74 54.36
CA MET A 334 -16.38 154.65 55.29
C MET A 334 -17.53 153.76 54.76
N ILE A 335 -18.45 154.31 53.98
CA ILE A 335 -19.57 153.55 53.40
C ILE A 335 -19.04 152.59 52.32
N LEU A 336 -18.15 153.07 51.45
CA LEU A 336 -17.58 152.26 50.38
C LEU A 336 -16.73 151.09 50.92
N GLY A 337 -15.93 151.34 51.96
CA GLY A 337 -15.13 150.29 52.62
C GLY A 337 -15.98 149.17 53.25
N ARG A 338 -17.21 149.48 53.67
CA ARG A 338 -18.12 148.51 54.28
C ARG A 338 -18.90 147.68 53.27
N ILE A 339 -19.29 148.24 52.12
CA ILE A 339 -19.93 147.49 51.02
C ILE A 339 -18.96 146.47 50.42
N LEU A 340 -17.67 146.81 50.34
CA LEU A 340 -16.63 145.91 49.85
C LEU A 340 -16.40 144.66 50.73
N LEU A 341 -16.91 144.65 51.96
CA LEU A 341 -16.75 143.58 52.94
C LEU A 341 -17.82 142.47 52.83
N LEU A 342 -18.96 142.76 52.18
CA LEU A 342 -20.07 141.81 51.96
C LEU A 342 -19.75 140.60 51.04
N PRO A 343 -18.90 140.69 50.00
CA PRO A 343 -18.61 139.56 49.11
C PRO A 343 -17.89 138.39 49.81
N ILE A 344 -17.11 138.68 50.86
CA ILE A 344 -16.28 137.68 51.57
C ILE A 344 -17.14 136.56 52.17
N PRO A 345 -18.18 136.84 52.98
CA PRO A 345 -19.05 135.79 53.52
C PRO A 345 -19.92 135.09 52.45
N ILE A 346 -20.24 135.74 51.32
CA ILE A 346 -20.93 135.08 50.19
C ILE A 346 -20.04 134.00 49.56
N ILE A 347 -18.77 134.33 49.31
CA ILE A 347 -17.78 133.36 48.80
C ILE A 347 -17.60 132.21 49.79
N GLY A 348 -17.57 132.51 51.09
CA GLY A 348 -17.54 131.50 52.16
C GLY A 348 -18.73 130.53 52.09
N ALA A 349 -19.94 131.05 51.90
CA ALA A 349 -21.15 130.22 51.76
C ALA A 349 -21.10 129.33 50.50
N VAL A 350 -20.65 129.86 49.36
CA VAL A 350 -20.51 129.10 48.10
C VAL A 350 -19.46 127.99 48.22
N PHE A 351 -18.34 128.27 48.90
CA PHE A 351 -17.31 127.27 49.16
C PHE A 351 -17.84 126.10 49.99
N CYS A 352 -18.59 126.40 51.07
CA CYS A 352 -19.21 125.39 51.92
C CYS A 352 -20.22 124.52 51.13
N ALA A 353 -21.04 125.12 50.26
CA ALA A 353 -21.99 124.39 49.42
C ALA A 353 -21.30 123.46 48.40
N ASN A 354 -20.19 123.89 47.81
CA ASN A 354 -19.41 123.06 46.89
C ASN A 354 -18.73 121.88 47.61
N GLN A 355 -18.20 122.09 48.81
CA GLN A 355 -17.59 120.99 49.59
C GLN A 355 -18.61 119.97 50.07
N TYR A 356 -19.77 120.44 50.49
CA TYR A 356 -20.92 119.60 50.81
C TYR A 356 -21.32 118.69 49.64
N THR A 357 -21.39 119.24 48.43
CA THR A 357 -21.77 118.49 47.23
C THR A 357 -20.73 117.42 46.89
N LYS A 358 -19.43 117.73 47.03
CA LYS A 358 -18.36 116.74 46.87
C LYS A 358 -18.46 115.60 47.87
N GLN A 359 -18.69 115.90 49.15
CA GLN A 359 -18.84 114.88 50.18
C GLN A 359 -20.03 113.95 49.91
N LYS A 360 -21.17 114.50 49.49
CA LYS A 360 -22.34 113.68 49.16
C LYS A 360 -22.10 112.72 47.99
N ASN A 361 -21.43 113.20 46.94
CA ASN A 361 -21.10 112.37 45.78
C ASN A 361 -20.16 111.21 46.15
N ILE A 362 -19.20 111.46 47.05
CA ILE A 362 -18.29 110.41 47.55
C ILE A 362 -19.07 109.35 48.34
N ILE A 363 -20.00 109.75 49.22
CA ILE A 363 -20.83 108.83 49.98
C ILE A 363 -21.68 107.96 49.05
N GLU A 364 -22.36 108.56 48.06
CA GLU A 364 -23.18 107.82 47.09
C GLU A 364 -22.35 106.83 46.27
N ASP A 365 -21.12 107.17 45.89
CA ASP A 365 -20.24 106.26 45.14
C ASP A 365 -19.77 105.07 46.00
N TYR A 366 -19.44 105.30 47.28
CA TYR A 366 -19.11 104.19 48.19
C TYR A 366 -20.31 103.30 48.49
N ALA A 367 -21.52 103.85 48.60
CA ALA A 367 -22.76 103.07 48.78
C ALA A 367 -23.02 102.16 47.57
N TYR A 368 -22.84 102.71 46.36
CA TYR A 368 -22.98 101.99 45.11
C TYR A 368 -21.96 100.84 45.00
N LYS A 369 -20.68 101.11 45.31
CA LYS A 369 -19.61 100.09 45.30
C LYS A 369 -19.84 99.00 46.35
N GLN A 370 -20.31 99.35 47.54
CA GLN A 370 -20.67 98.36 48.56
C GLN A 370 -21.80 97.45 48.09
N THR A 371 -22.82 98.01 47.44
CA THR A 371 -23.98 97.26 46.94
C THR A 371 -23.55 96.30 45.82
N ILE A 372 -22.71 96.75 44.88
CA ILE A 372 -22.12 95.88 43.85
C ILE A 372 -21.29 94.77 44.51
N ALA A 373 -20.42 95.09 45.48
CA ALA A 373 -19.61 94.09 46.15
C ALA A 373 -20.44 93.01 46.86
N LYS A 374 -21.58 93.38 47.50
CA LYS A 374 -22.52 92.39 48.08
C LYS A 374 -23.23 91.57 47.01
N ALA A 375 -23.64 92.20 45.91
CA ALA A 375 -24.33 91.53 44.80
C ALA A 375 -23.42 90.54 44.06
N ILE A 376 -22.13 90.86 43.84
CA ILE A 376 -21.14 89.94 43.28
C ILE A 376 -21.13 88.62 44.06
N VAL A 377 -21.18 88.69 45.40
CA VAL A 377 -21.15 87.49 46.25
C VAL A 377 -22.43 86.68 46.06
N GLY A 378 -23.60 87.31 46.17
CA GLY A 378 -24.90 86.63 46.00
C GLY A 378 -25.08 86.00 44.62
N PHE A 379 -24.73 86.72 43.54
CA PHE A 379 -24.82 86.20 42.18
C PHE A 379 -23.72 85.18 41.86
N SER A 380 -22.53 85.27 42.49
CA SER A 380 -21.50 84.24 42.28
C SER A 380 -21.93 82.88 42.83
N GLU A 381 -22.69 82.86 43.91
CA GLU A 381 -23.19 81.65 44.53
C GLU A 381 -24.30 81.00 43.69
N GLU A 382 -25.13 81.81 43.02
CA GLU A 382 -26.21 81.36 42.14
C GLU A 382 -25.68 80.90 40.76
N LEU A 383 -24.71 81.62 40.19
CA LEU A 383 -24.06 81.24 38.92
C LEU A 383 -23.19 79.98 39.05
N ASN A 384 -22.53 79.76 40.20
CA ASN A 384 -21.74 78.55 40.46
C ASN A 384 -22.61 77.29 40.70
N LYS A 385 -23.88 77.45 41.11
CA LYS A 385 -24.83 76.32 41.23
C LYS A 385 -25.39 75.86 39.88
N ASN A 386 -25.54 76.78 38.92
CA ASN A 386 -26.12 76.49 37.61
C ASN A 386 -25.07 76.17 36.51
N GLY A 387 -23.79 76.50 36.73
CA GLY A 387 -22.70 76.22 35.80
C GLY A 387 -22.16 74.79 35.90
N LYS A 388 -22.87 73.81 35.33
CA LYS A 388 -22.31 72.47 35.01
C LYS A 388 -22.00 72.26 33.52
N ASP A 389 -22.38 73.21 32.67
CA ASP A 389 -22.17 73.14 31.23
C ASP A 389 -21.09 74.14 30.79
N GLY A 390 -19.88 73.62 30.58
CA GLY A 390 -18.85 73.99 29.59
C GLY A 390 -18.40 75.44 29.34
N ASP A 391 -19.23 76.47 29.50
CA ASP A 391 -18.94 77.82 29.05
C ASP A 391 -19.13 78.83 30.19
N ASN A 392 -18.10 78.96 31.01
CA ASN A 392 -18.03 79.88 32.14
C ASN A 392 -17.85 81.36 31.70
N SER A 393 -18.06 81.68 30.42
CA SER A 393 -17.82 83.00 29.83
C SER A 393 -18.77 84.07 30.36
N GLU A 394 -20.04 83.74 30.64
CA GLU A 394 -20.99 84.69 31.23
C GLU A 394 -20.64 85.05 32.69
N TYR A 395 -20.25 84.05 33.48
CA TYR A 395 -19.75 84.26 34.85
C TYR A 395 -18.50 85.15 34.85
N VAL A 396 -17.54 84.86 33.98
CA VAL A 396 -16.30 85.63 33.87
C VAL A 396 -16.57 87.06 33.37
N ASN A 397 -17.47 87.24 32.40
CA ASN A 397 -17.86 88.56 31.90
C ASN A 397 -18.56 89.39 32.98
N TYR A 398 -19.47 88.80 33.76
CA TYR A 398 -20.15 89.47 34.86
C TYR A 398 -19.16 89.94 35.93
N ILE A 399 -18.28 89.04 36.40
CA ILE A 399 -17.27 89.36 37.41
C ILE A 399 -16.30 90.45 36.88
N LYS A 400 -15.88 90.37 35.60
CA LYS A 400 -14.99 91.36 34.97
C LYS A 400 -15.65 92.74 34.88
N GLN A 401 -16.93 92.80 34.49
CA GLN A 401 -17.67 94.06 34.42
C GLN A 401 -17.87 94.67 35.81
N ALA A 402 -18.19 93.85 36.81
CA ALA A 402 -18.36 94.30 38.19
C ALA A 402 -17.04 94.79 38.81
N LEU A 403 -15.91 94.11 38.57
CA LEU A 403 -14.58 94.58 38.99
C LEU A 403 -14.20 95.91 38.29
N THR A 404 -14.49 96.02 37.00
CA THR A 404 -14.20 97.24 36.23
C THR A 404 -14.99 98.43 36.79
N GLU A 405 -16.22 98.22 37.24
CA GLU A 405 -17.05 99.28 37.84
C GLU A 405 -16.56 99.68 39.23
N ILE A 406 -16.09 98.73 40.05
CA ILE A 406 -15.51 98.99 41.38
C ILE A 406 -14.23 99.83 41.28
N HIS A 407 -13.41 99.62 40.24
CA HIS A 407 -12.14 100.32 40.06
C HIS A 407 -12.23 101.74 39.47
N LYS A 408 -13.43 102.27 39.18
CA LYS A 408 -13.60 103.64 38.65
C LYS A 408 -13.48 104.71 39.75
N ASP A 409 -12.99 105.90 39.39
CA ASP A 409 -12.70 107.03 40.31
C ASP A 409 -13.98 107.59 40.99
N PRO A 410 -13.98 107.77 42.34
CA PRO A 410 -15.12 108.26 43.12
C PRO A 410 -15.57 109.71 42.86
N LEU A 411 -14.79 110.55 42.18
CA LEU A 411 -15.11 111.99 41.99
C LEU A 411 -15.65 112.36 40.59
N ARG A 412 -16.20 111.41 39.84
CA ARG A 412 -16.76 111.69 38.50
C ARG A 412 -18.10 112.45 38.55
N SER A 413 -18.26 113.45 37.68
CA SER A 413 -19.57 114.06 37.37
C SER A 413 -20.48 113.03 36.68
N ARG A 414 -21.58 112.63 37.33
CA ARG A 414 -22.66 111.85 36.70
C ARG A 414 -23.84 112.76 36.36
N LYS A 415 -23.65 113.70 35.43
CA LYS A 415 -24.73 114.39 34.71
C LYS A 415 -24.23 114.83 33.33
N GLU A 416 -24.82 114.29 32.28
CA GLU A 416 -25.02 114.99 31.00
C GLU A 416 -26.43 115.60 31.12
N ASP A 417 -26.60 116.88 31.43
CA ASP A 417 -26.41 118.10 30.63
C ASP A 417 -27.78 118.69 30.26
N LYS A 418 -28.30 119.55 31.15
CA LYS A 418 -29.08 120.77 30.85
C LYS A 418 -29.44 121.54 32.14
N PRO A 419 -29.61 122.88 32.06
CA PRO A 419 -28.57 123.83 32.41
C PRO A 419 -28.90 124.58 33.71
N LEU A 420 -27.90 124.96 34.51
CA LEU A 420 -28.02 126.08 35.44
C LEU A 420 -26.63 126.60 35.83
N LEU A 421 -26.34 127.78 35.28
CA LEU A 421 -25.57 128.87 35.90
C LEU A 421 -24.23 128.48 36.52
N ASN A 422 -23.26 128.24 35.63
CA ASN A 422 -21.85 128.46 35.93
C ASN A 422 -21.63 129.98 36.10
N LEU A 423 -21.84 130.48 37.31
CA LEU A 423 -21.34 131.79 37.73
C LEU A 423 -19.81 131.73 37.72
N LYS A 424 -19.20 132.08 36.60
CA LYS A 424 -17.77 132.39 36.51
C LYS A 424 -17.57 133.69 35.76
N ASN A 425 -16.84 134.58 36.44
CA ASN A 425 -16.12 135.74 35.95
C ASN A 425 -16.94 136.97 35.51
N ASN A 426 -18.03 136.83 34.75
CA ASN A 426 -18.73 138.02 34.22
C ASN A 426 -19.49 138.84 35.29
N GLN A 427 -19.97 138.24 36.39
CA GLN A 427 -20.66 139.01 37.46
C GLN A 427 -19.69 139.74 38.41
N LEU A 428 -18.46 139.23 38.54
CA LEU A 428 -17.38 139.88 39.29
C LEU A 428 -16.81 141.04 38.48
N GLU A 429 -16.66 140.86 37.17
CA GLU A 429 -16.36 141.96 36.24
C GLU A 429 -17.48 143.00 36.23
N GLN A 430 -18.76 142.62 36.16
CA GLN A 430 -19.89 143.55 36.25
C GLN A 430 -19.98 144.28 37.60
N LEU A 431 -19.61 143.66 38.71
CA LEU A 431 -19.50 144.31 40.03
C LEU A 431 -18.33 145.31 40.07
N ILE A 432 -17.18 144.96 39.48
CA ILE A 432 -16.03 145.85 39.33
C ILE A 432 -16.35 147.01 38.38
N GLU A 433 -17.12 146.76 37.32
CA GLU A 433 -17.54 147.74 36.32
C GLU A 433 -18.63 148.68 36.86
N LEU A 434 -19.58 148.18 37.67
CA LEU A 434 -20.53 148.98 38.45
C LEU A 434 -19.82 149.83 39.50
N ALA A 435 -18.83 149.28 40.22
CA ALA A 435 -18.02 150.03 41.16
C ALA A 435 -17.21 151.14 40.45
N LYS A 436 -16.62 150.85 39.27
CA LYS A 436 -15.96 151.86 38.43
C LYS A 436 -16.91 152.94 37.93
N LYS A 437 -18.12 152.59 37.46
CA LYS A 437 -19.15 153.55 37.03
C LYS A 437 -19.63 154.44 38.17
N ILE A 438 -19.79 153.90 39.38
CA ILE A 438 -20.18 154.69 40.57
C ILE A 438 -19.05 155.66 40.98
N ILE A 439 -17.79 155.26 40.84
CA ILE A 439 -16.62 156.14 41.08
C ILE A 439 -16.54 157.26 40.03
N GLU A 440 -16.88 157.00 38.75
CA GLU A 440 -16.93 158.03 37.70
C GLU A 440 -18.09 159.01 37.89
N ILE A 441 -19.29 158.54 38.28
CA ILE A 441 -20.44 159.41 38.60
C ILE A 441 -20.15 160.32 39.80
N GLY A 442 -19.32 159.87 40.76
CA GLY A 442 -18.85 160.70 41.88
C GLY A 442 -17.83 161.79 41.48
N LYS A 443 -17.17 161.68 40.32
CA LYS A 443 -16.21 162.67 39.82
C LYS A 443 -16.80 163.73 38.90
N SER A 444 -18.05 163.59 38.43
CA SER A 444 -18.72 164.57 37.55
C SER A 444 -19.55 165.62 38.29
N ASN A 445 -19.53 165.65 39.63
CA ASN A 445 -20.18 166.68 40.45
C ASN A 445 -19.18 167.41 41.36
N THR A 446 -18.08 167.88 40.77
CA THR A 446 -17.34 169.07 41.20
C THR A 446 -17.05 169.93 39.99
#